data_AF-A0A7V5PR21-F1
#
_entry.id   AF-A0A7V5PR21-F1
#
_cell.length_a   1.000
_cell.length_b   1.000
_cell.length_c   1.000
_cell.angle_alpha   90.00
_cell.angle_beta   90.00
_cell.angle_gamma   90.00
#
_symmetry.space_group_name_H-M   'P 1'
#
loop_
_entity.id
_entity.type
_entity.pdbx_description
1 polymer ?
#
loop_
_entity_poly.entity_id
_entity_poly.type
_entity_poly.pdbx_seq_one_letter_code
_entity_poly.pdbx_strand_id
1 'polypeptide(L)'
;MKDTTKKLIQKSTAFYHRYEKYYAIASFVAGFLWDSFTLTRIDRLSDNLILLAYLVLIGALIPLSHLARQNDPAVPEVVIRHRRWLPVAIQFLFGGLFSSYVIFYFHSAALSKDLLFVALLFLLLVANEILDQHVTNLKLELLLYFLSLFAFFTFFLPVVFKVMSVWLFIVSGILSLSVCGGILYFLLRKDTAFRISTGYVLPVVVTWLVMNGLYFFNWIPPVPLSVKQIMIGHHIRRADADYL
;
A
#
# COMPACT_ATOMS: atom_id res chain seq x y z
N MET A 1 -24.35 -47.69 5.16
CA MET A 1 -22.95 -47.59 4.71
C MET A 1 -22.68 -46.44 3.71
N LYS A 2 -23.70 -45.74 3.16
CA LYS A 2 -23.53 -44.57 2.27
C LYS A 2 -23.48 -43.21 3.00
N ASP A 3 -23.95 -43.13 4.25
CA ASP A 3 -23.99 -41.87 5.01
C ASP A 3 -22.66 -41.46 5.66
N THR A 4 -21.83 -42.44 6.02
CA THR A 4 -20.53 -42.16 6.66
C THR A 4 -19.54 -41.52 5.67
N THR A 5 -19.62 -41.89 4.39
CA THR A 5 -18.78 -41.37 3.31
C THR A 5 -19.14 -39.93 2.95
N LYS A 6 -20.43 -39.56 2.99
CA LYS A 6 -20.86 -38.15 2.79
C LYS A 6 -20.36 -37.23 3.90
N LYS A 7 -20.38 -37.69 5.17
CA LYS A 7 -19.87 -36.89 6.30
C LYS A 7 -18.36 -36.65 6.26
N LEU A 8 -17.56 -37.58 5.72
CA LEU A 8 -16.10 -37.41 5.59
C LEU A 8 -15.72 -36.44 4.46
N ILE A 9 -16.45 -36.45 3.33
CA ILE A 9 -16.23 -35.51 2.21
C ILE A 9 -16.67 -34.09 2.59
N GLN A 10 -17.74 -33.95 3.37
CA GLN A 10 -18.24 -32.65 3.83
C GLN A 10 -17.32 -32.02 4.91
N LYS A 11 -16.60 -32.84 5.68
CA LYS A 11 -15.61 -32.37 6.67
C LYS A 11 -14.27 -31.99 6.02
N SER A 12 -13.87 -32.62 4.90
CA SER A 12 -12.65 -32.24 4.18
C SER A 12 -12.83 -30.99 3.32
N THR A 13 -13.98 -30.82 2.68
CA THR A 13 -14.30 -29.61 1.88
C THR A 13 -14.43 -28.35 2.73
N ALA A 14 -14.87 -28.47 4.00
CA ALA A 14 -14.90 -27.35 4.95
C ALA A 14 -13.51 -26.90 5.45
N PHE A 15 -12.51 -27.80 5.44
CA PHE A 15 -11.13 -27.46 5.80
C PHE A 15 -10.32 -26.94 4.59
N TYR A 16 -10.65 -27.41 3.38
CA TYR A 16 -10.05 -26.94 2.13
C TYR A 16 -10.43 -25.50 1.77
N HIS A 17 -11.70 -25.09 1.96
CA HIS A 17 -12.12 -23.69 1.70
C HIS A 17 -11.45 -22.66 2.62
N ARG A 18 -10.89 -23.07 3.76
CA ARG A 18 -10.16 -22.15 4.65
C ARG A 18 -8.72 -21.91 4.21
N TYR A 19 -8.16 -22.80 3.39
CA TYR A 19 -6.79 -22.71 2.87
C TYR A 19 -6.69 -22.35 1.38
N GLU A 20 -7.77 -22.51 0.62
CA GLU A 20 -7.85 -22.12 -0.80
C GLU A 20 -7.51 -20.64 -1.00
N LYS A 21 -7.98 -19.77 -0.09
CA LYS A 21 -7.64 -18.34 -0.10
C LYS A 21 -6.13 -18.10 0.05
N TYR A 22 -5.46 -18.82 0.95
CA TYR A 22 -4.01 -18.68 1.19
C TYR A 22 -3.16 -19.23 0.04
N TYR A 23 -3.58 -20.31 -0.62
CA TYR A 23 -2.90 -20.82 -1.81
C TYR A 23 -3.10 -19.92 -3.03
N ALA A 24 -4.29 -19.34 -3.21
CA ALA A 24 -4.54 -18.33 -4.24
C ALA A 24 -3.71 -17.06 -3.98
N ILE A 25 -3.68 -16.56 -2.73
CA ILE A 25 -2.81 -15.46 -2.28
C ILE A 25 -1.34 -15.77 -2.62
N ALA A 26 -0.84 -16.93 -2.18
CA ALA A 26 0.55 -17.30 -2.36
C ALA A 26 0.91 -17.49 -3.84
N SER A 27 0.00 -18.04 -4.66
CA SER A 27 0.22 -18.26 -6.10
C SER A 27 0.15 -16.96 -6.90
N PHE A 28 -0.79 -16.07 -6.59
CA PHE A 28 -0.88 -14.75 -7.24
C PHE A 28 0.32 -13.89 -6.87
N VAL A 29 0.66 -13.83 -5.58
CA VAL A 29 1.83 -13.13 -5.09
C VAL A 29 3.09 -13.75 -5.70
N ALA A 30 3.28 -15.07 -5.67
CA ALA A 30 4.46 -15.70 -6.26
C ALA A 30 4.57 -15.48 -7.78
N GLY A 31 3.47 -15.53 -8.53
CA GLY A 31 3.46 -15.27 -9.98
C GLY A 31 3.77 -13.81 -10.30
N PHE A 32 3.13 -12.88 -9.61
CA PHE A 32 3.40 -11.45 -9.77
C PHE A 32 4.81 -11.08 -9.30
N LEU A 33 5.29 -11.68 -8.20
CA LEU A 33 6.67 -11.53 -7.72
C LEU A 33 7.67 -12.08 -8.76
N TRP A 34 7.38 -13.21 -9.40
CA TRP A 34 8.23 -13.80 -10.44
C TRP A 34 8.31 -12.92 -11.69
N ASP A 35 7.18 -12.39 -12.14
CA ASP A 35 7.10 -11.47 -13.28
C ASP A 35 7.76 -10.12 -12.96
N SER A 36 7.57 -9.63 -11.73
CA SER A 36 8.21 -8.40 -11.26
C SER A 36 9.72 -8.59 -11.09
N PHE A 37 10.17 -9.74 -10.58
CA PHE A 37 11.59 -10.08 -10.41
C PHE A 37 12.32 -10.24 -11.74
N THR A 38 11.67 -10.76 -12.78
CA THR A 38 12.28 -10.81 -14.14
C THR A 38 12.42 -9.43 -14.79
N LEU A 39 11.68 -8.42 -14.32
CA LEU A 39 11.75 -7.02 -14.79
C LEU A 39 12.69 -6.12 -13.96
N THR A 40 13.38 -6.64 -12.93
CA THR A 40 14.21 -5.88 -11.94
C THR A 40 15.55 -5.33 -12.46
N ARG A 41 15.62 -4.88 -13.72
CA ARG A 41 16.82 -4.23 -14.28
C ARG A 41 16.55 -2.83 -14.80
N ILE A 42 15.78 -2.03 -14.06
CA ILE A 42 15.49 -0.65 -14.47
C ILE A 42 15.81 0.29 -13.31
N ASP A 43 16.51 1.37 -13.66
CA ASP A 43 17.22 2.28 -12.77
C ASP A 43 16.39 2.78 -11.58
N ARG A 44 17.02 2.99 -10.42
CA ARG A 44 16.40 3.42 -9.14
C ARG A 44 15.37 4.59 -9.22
N LEU A 45 15.36 5.37 -10.30
CA LEU A 45 14.36 6.41 -10.56
C LEU A 45 13.10 5.88 -11.26
N SER A 46 13.21 4.95 -12.21
CA SER A 46 12.06 4.37 -12.91
C SER A 46 11.15 3.62 -11.95
N ASP A 47 11.73 2.91 -10.98
CA ASP A 47 10.98 2.17 -9.97
C ASP A 47 10.11 3.09 -9.11
N ASN A 48 10.69 4.21 -8.66
CA ASN A 48 9.96 5.21 -7.89
C ASN A 48 8.86 5.88 -8.72
N LEU A 49 9.09 6.09 -10.02
CA LEU A 49 8.08 6.63 -10.94
C LEU A 49 6.92 5.65 -11.17
N ILE A 50 7.22 4.35 -11.27
CA ILE A 50 6.17 3.32 -11.36
C ILE A 50 5.33 3.33 -10.09
N LEU A 51 5.95 3.28 -8.90
CA LEU A 51 5.23 3.34 -7.63
C LEU A 51 4.38 4.61 -7.49
N LEU A 52 4.91 5.76 -7.93
CA LEU A 52 4.16 7.01 -7.98
C LEU A 52 2.97 6.92 -8.94
N ALA A 53 3.13 6.31 -10.12
CA ALA A 53 2.03 6.12 -11.07
C ALA A 53 0.91 5.24 -10.48
N TYR A 54 1.25 4.18 -9.76
CA TYR A 54 0.28 3.38 -9.01
C TYR A 54 -0.48 4.25 -7.99
N LEU A 55 0.23 5.06 -7.18
CA LEU A 55 -0.39 5.93 -6.18
C LEU A 55 -1.31 7.00 -6.79
N VAL A 56 -0.92 7.59 -7.92
CA VAL A 56 -1.74 8.57 -8.64
C VAL A 56 -2.99 7.90 -9.20
N LEU A 57 -2.84 6.72 -9.81
CA LEU A 57 -3.96 5.99 -10.40
C LEU A 57 -4.95 5.53 -9.33
N ILE A 58 -4.48 4.98 -8.22
CA ILE A 58 -5.33 4.62 -7.07
C ILE A 58 -6.02 5.87 -6.52
N GLY A 59 -5.28 6.97 -6.31
CA GLY A 59 -5.83 8.23 -5.80
C GLY A 59 -6.90 8.85 -6.69
N ALA A 60 -6.83 8.65 -8.00
CA ALA A 60 -7.87 9.07 -8.94
C ALA A 60 -9.07 8.10 -8.97
N LEU A 61 -8.81 6.79 -8.88
CA LEU A 61 -9.86 5.78 -8.93
C LEU A 61 -10.73 5.74 -7.68
N ILE A 62 -10.19 6.01 -6.49
CA ILE A 62 -10.96 6.04 -5.23
C ILE A 62 -12.17 7.01 -5.33
N PRO A 63 -11.99 8.32 -5.60
CA PRO A 63 -13.12 9.22 -5.69
C PRO A 63 -14.01 8.91 -6.89
N LEU A 64 -13.45 8.45 -8.02
CA LEU A 64 -14.22 8.02 -9.17
C LEU A 64 -15.13 6.83 -8.86
N SER A 65 -14.62 5.83 -8.11
CA SER A 65 -15.38 4.65 -7.71
C SER A 65 -16.53 5.01 -6.76
N HIS A 66 -16.27 5.93 -5.82
CA HIS A 66 -17.28 6.41 -4.88
C HIS A 66 -18.40 7.15 -5.60
N LEU A 67 -18.06 8.13 -6.44
CA LEU A 67 -19.03 8.91 -7.21
C LEU A 67 -19.81 8.04 -8.21
N ALA A 68 -19.15 7.08 -8.87
CA ALA A 68 -19.80 6.15 -9.80
C ALA A 68 -20.83 5.23 -9.10
N ARG A 69 -20.61 4.87 -7.83
CA ARG A 69 -21.57 4.08 -7.03
C ARG A 69 -22.80 4.91 -6.63
N GLN A 70 -22.64 6.22 -6.51
CA GLN A 70 -23.73 7.16 -6.19
C GLN A 70 -24.50 7.64 -7.42
N ASN A 71 -24.09 7.21 -8.63
CA ASN A 71 -24.61 7.72 -9.91
C ASN A 71 -24.52 9.26 -10.02
N ASP A 72 -23.41 9.84 -9.53
CA ASP A 72 -23.19 11.28 -9.61
C ASP A 72 -23.13 11.73 -11.09
N PRO A 73 -23.84 12.81 -11.47
CA PRO A 73 -23.89 13.29 -12.85
C PRO A 73 -22.54 13.79 -13.40
N ALA A 74 -21.54 14.04 -12.55
CA ALA A 74 -20.19 14.39 -12.99
C ALA A 74 -19.41 13.18 -13.54
N VAL A 75 -19.89 11.96 -13.36
CA VAL A 75 -19.23 10.74 -13.84
C VAL A 75 -19.80 10.33 -15.20
N PRO A 76 -18.94 10.04 -16.21
CA PRO A 76 -19.41 9.56 -17.51
C PRO A 76 -20.24 8.28 -17.41
N GLU A 77 -21.30 8.16 -18.23
CA GLU A 77 -22.22 7.02 -18.19
C GLU A 77 -21.52 5.67 -18.46
N VAL A 78 -20.48 5.67 -19.29
CA VAL A 78 -19.64 4.49 -19.56
C VAL A 78 -18.98 3.97 -18.27
N VAL A 79 -18.52 4.87 -17.41
CA VAL A 79 -17.89 4.52 -16.13
C VAL A 79 -18.94 4.00 -15.14
N ILE A 80 -20.12 4.63 -15.09
CA ILE A 80 -21.24 4.17 -14.25
C ILE A 80 -21.67 2.76 -14.67
N ARG A 81 -21.73 2.47 -15.98
CA ARG A 81 -22.05 1.15 -16.52
C ARG A 81 -21.04 0.09 -16.07
N HIS A 82 -19.77 0.44 -16.00
CA HIS A 82 -18.68 -0.46 -15.59
C HIS A 82 -18.27 -0.28 -14.12
N ARG A 83 -19.10 0.34 -13.28
CA ARG A 83 -18.77 0.66 -11.88
C ARG A 83 -18.39 -0.53 -11.01
N ARG A 84 -18.77 -1.75 -11.42
CA ARG A 84 -18.41 -3.01 -10.74
C ARG A 84 -16.92 -3.36 -10.89
N TRP A 85 -16.24 -2.83 -11.91
CA TRP A 85 -14.83 -3.11 -12.19
C TRP A 85 -13.87 -2.13 -11.49
N LEU A 86 -14.34 -0.91 -11.15
CA LEU A 86 -13.53 0.09 -10.45
C LEU A 86 -12.93 -0.42 -9.12
N PRO A 87 -13.67 -1.10 -8.23
CA PRO A 87 -13.14 -1.58 -6.96
C PRO A 87 -12.13 -2.71 -7.17
N VAL A 88 -12.39 -3.59 -8.14
CA VAL A 88 -11.49 -4.67 -8.54
C VAL A 88 -10.16 -4.10 -9.08
N ALA A 89 -10.23 -3.05 -9.90
CA ALA A 89 -9.04 -2.35 -10.40
C ALA A 89 -8.25 -1.70 -9.27
N ILE A 90 -8.91 -1.02 -8.32
CA ILE A 90 -8.25 -0.43 -7.13
C ILE A 90 -7.53 -1.51 -6.32
N GLN A 91 -8.19 -2.65 -6.07
CA GLN A 91 -7.61 -3.75 -5.30
C GLN A 91 -6.43 -4.40 -6.01
N PHE A 92 -6.52 -4.59 -7.33
CA PHE A 92 -5.41 -5.08 -8.14
C PHE A 92 -4.20 -4.12 -8.07
N LEU A 93 -4.44 -2.82 -8.18
CA LEU A 93 -3.39 -1.80 -8.06
C LEU A 93 -2.76 -1.78 -6.66
N PHE A 94 -3.56 -1.90 -5.59
CA PHE A 94 -3.02 -2.05 -4.23
C PHE A 94 -2.20 -3.33 -4.09
N GLY A 95 -2.68 -4.46 -4.62
CA GLY A 95 -1.95 -5.74 -4.60
C GLY A 95 -0.59 -5.63 -5.29
N GLY A 96 -0.56 -5.05 -6.49
CA GLY A 96 0.68 -4.77 -7.21
C GLY A 96 1.61 -3.83 -6.44
N LEU A 97 1.09 -2.73 -5.90
CA LEU A 97 1.85 -1.74 -5.14
C LEU A 97 2.48 -2.34 -3.87
N PHE A 98 1.69 -3.05 -3.05
CA PHE A 98 2.18 -3.69 -1.83
C PHE A 98 3.18 -4.80 -2.14
N SER A 99 2.97 -5.56 -3.22
CA SER A 99 3.91 -6.59 -3.65
C SER A 99 5.25 -5.98 -4.05
N SER A 100 5.23 -4.93 -4.87
CA SER A 100 6.43 -4.17 -5.21
C SER A 100 7.12 -3.59 -3.97
N TYR A 101 6.37 -3.02 -3.02
CA TYR A 101 6.94 -2.58 -1.75
C TYR A 101 7.62 -3.72 -0.99
N VAL A 102 6.98 -4.88 -0.83
CA VAL A 102 7.60 -6.02 -0.14
C VAL A 102 8.93 -6.40 -0.81
N ILE A 103 9.00 -6.47 -2.14
CA ILE A 103 10.26 -6.74 -2.85
C ILE A 103 11.31 -5.66 -2.58
N PHE A 104 10.97 -4.39 -2.82
CA PHE A 104 11.90 -3.27 -2.69
C PHE A 104 12.46 -3.16 -1.27
N TYR A 105 11.59 -3.32 -0.27
CA TYR A 105 11.97 -3.24 1.14
C TYR A 105 12.72 -4.50 1.60
N PHE A 106 12.38 -5.69 1.11
CA PHE A 106 13.12 -6.91 1.42
C PHE A 106 14.55 -6.89 0.87
N HIS A 107 14.73 -6.45 -0.38
CA HIS A 107 16.06 -6.26 -0.97
C HIS A 107 16.86 -5.13 -0.29
N SER A 108 16.17 -4.24 0.42
CA SER A 108 16.74 -3.11 1.15
C SER A 108 17.05 -3.41 2.63
N ALA A 109 16.45 -4.43 3.22
CA ALA A 109 16.54 -4.71 4.64
C ALA A 109 17.84 -5.46 4.97
N ALA A 110 18.94 -4.74 5.17
CA ALA A 110 20.24 -5.32 5.53
C ALA A 110 20.37 -5.70 7.02
N LEU A 111 19.39 -5.41 7.89
CA LEU A 111 19.41 -5.71 9.33
C LEU A 111 18.00 -5.89 9.92
N SER A 112 17.94 -6.60 11.06
CA SER A 112 16.73 -7.12 11.72
C SER A 112 15.64 -6.10 12.08
N LYS A 113 15.93 -4.78 12.11
CA LYS A 113 14.96 -3.74 12.50
C LYS A 113 14.04 -3.29 11.35
N ASP A 114 14.45 -3.47 10.08
CA ASP A 114 13.63 -3.13 8.91
C ASP A 114 12.59 -4.22 8.60
N LEU A 115 12.76 -5.42 9.17
CA LEU A 115 11.86 -6.55 8.98
C LEU A 115 10.46 -6.30 9.54
N LEU A 116 10.32 -5.48 10.58
CA LEU A 116 9.00 -5.16 11.14
C LEU A 116 8.16 -4.34 10.16
N PHE A 117 8.77 -3.40 9.45
CA PHE A 117 8.09 -2.63 8.41
C PHE A 117 7.77 -3.49 7.18
N VAL A 118 8.69 -4.38 6.78
CA VAL A 118 8.42 -5.35 5.71
C VAL A 118 7.29 -6.31 6.11
N ALA A 119 7.25 -6.76 7.37
CA ALA A 119 6.17 -7.58 7.90
C ALA A 119 4.82 -6.82 7.93
N LEU A 120 4.83 -5.52 8.26
CA LEU A 120 3.65 -4.67 8.16
C LEU A 120 3.15 -4.56 6.72
N LEU A 121 4.04 -4.33 5.75
CA LEU A 121 3.70 -4.30 4.33
C LEU A 121 3.17 -5.64 3.82
N PHE A 122 3.77 -6.74 4.25
CA PHE A 122 3.30 -8.08 3.93
C PHE A 122 1.92 -8.34 4.54
N LEU A 123 1.68 -7.90 5.78
CA LEU A 123 0.38 -7.98 6.42
C LEU A 123 -0.67 -7.12 5.68
N LEU A 124 -0.29 -5.96 5.18
CA LEU A 124 -1.14 -5.11 4.34
C LEU A 124 -1.47 -5.78 3.00
N LEU A 125 -0.49 -6.42 2.35
CA LEU A 125 -0.69 -7.21 1.13
C LEU A 125 -1.71 -8.33 1.38
N VAL A 126 -1.51 -9.12 2.44
CA VAL A 126 -2.42 -10.20 2.83
C VAL A 126 -3.80 -9.65 3.20
N ALA A 127 -3.86 -8.53 3.93
CA ALA A 127 -5.12 -7.89 4.29
C ALA A 127 -5.88 -7.43 3.05
N ASN A 128 -5.22 -6.80 2.08
CA ASN A 128 -5.83 -6.36 0.81
C ASN A 128 -6.52 -7.52 0.09
N GLU A 129 -5.88 -8.69 0.04
CA GLU A 129 -6.41 -9.88 -0.65
C GLU A 129 -7.50 -10.60 0.16
N ILE A 130 -7.43 -10.59 1.50
CA ILE A 130 -8.49 -11.17 2.33
C ILE A 130 -9.75 -10.30 2.29
N LEU A 131 -9.59 -8.99 2.16
CA LEU A 131 -10.66 -7.99 2.14
C LEU A 131 -11.50 -8.00 0.85
N ASP A 132 -11.16 -8.83 -0.14
CA ASP A 132 -11.80 -9.02 -1.47
C ASP A 132 -13.35 -9.03 -1.49
N GLN A 133 -14.00 -9.38 -0.37
CA GLN A 133 -15.46 -9.39 -0.27
C GLN A 133 -16.08 -8.10 0.31
N HIS A 134 -15.27 -7.14 0.80
CA HIS A 134 -15.71 -5.96 1.55
C HIS A 134 -14.93 -4.66 1.22
N VAL A 135 -14.04 -4.66 0.21
CA VAL A 135 -13.26 -3.47 -0.19
C VAL A 135 -14.12 -2.33 -0.73
N THR A 136 -15.42 -2.53 -0.92
CA THR A 136 -16.40 -1.47 -1.19
C THR A 136 -16.50 -0.42 -0.08
N ASN A 137 -15.89 -0.62 1.08
CA ASN A 137 -15.87 0.38 2.13
C ASN A 137 -14.77 1.43 1.87
N LEU A 138 -15.19 2.64 1.48
CA LEU A 138 -14.30 3.79 1.27
C LEU A 138 -13.34 4.04 2.45
N LYS A 139 -13.75 3.73 3.69
CA LYS A 139 -12.89 3.87 4.87
C LYS A 139 -11.63 3.00 4.76
N LEU A 140 -11.78 1.78 4.27
CA LEU A 140 -10.66 0.86 4.05
C LEU A 140 -9.82 1.29 2.86
N GLU A 141 -10.44 1.71 1.76
CA GLU A 141 -9.73 2.23 0.58
C GLU A 141 -8.85 3.45 0.97
N LEU A 142 -9.38 4.41 1.74
CA LEU A 142 -8.64 5.57 2.24
C LEU A 142 -7.54 5.21 3.25
N LEU A 143 -7.79 4.24 4.12
CA LEU A 143 -6.80 3.75 5.08
C LEU A 143 -5.60 3.11 4.38
N LEU A 144 -5.87 2.18 3.45
CA LEU A 144 -4.84 1.52 2.64
C LEU A 144 -4.10 2.53 1.78
N TYR A 145 -4.81 3.52 1.23
CA TYR A 145 -4.21 4.60 0.46
C TYR A 145 -3.27 5.46 1.30
N PHE A 146 -3.71 5.87 2.50
CA PHE A 146 -2.87 6.64 3.42
C PHE A 146 -1.60 5.88 3.80
N LEU A 147 -1.72 4.59 4.16
CA LEU A 147 -0.57 3.74 4.49
C LEU A 147 0.38 3.60 3.29
N SER A 148 -0.17 3.48 2.09
CA SER A 148 0.61 3.38 0.84
C SER A 148 1.39 4.66 0.54
N LEU A 149 0.76 5.83 0.71
CA LEU A 149 1.42 7.14 0.58
C LEU A 149 2.50 7.31 1.64
N PHE A 150 2.19 6.95 2.89
CA PHE A 150 3.12 7.05 4.01
C PHE A 150 4.37 6.19 3.78
N ALA A 151 4.18 4.93 3.36
CA ALA A 151 5.27 4.04 3.00
C ALA A 151 6.12 4.60 1.84
N PHE A 152 5.48 5.19 0.84
CA PHE A 152 6.20 5.82 -0.28
C PHE A 152 7.04 7.01 0.17
N PHE A 153 6.43 8.01 0.80
CA PHE A 153 7.13 9.27 1.13
C PHE A 153 8.23 9.06 2.16
N THR A 154 8.03 8.16 3.13
CA THR A 154 9.05 7.82 4.15
C THR A 154 10.33 7.27 3.52
N PHE A 155 10.23 6.66 2.34
CA PHE A 155 11.39 6.19 1.58
C PHE A 155 11.87 7.18 0.53
N PHE A 156 10.93 7.69 -0.28
CA PHE A 156 11.21 8.53 -1.42
C PHE A 156 11.86 9.86 -1.02
N LEU A 157 11.36 10.52 0.04
CA LEU A 157 11.89 11.81 0.45
C LEU A 157 13.36 11.71 0.93
N PRO A 158 13.76 10.78 1.82
CA PRO A 158 15.17 10.59 2.15
C PRO A 158 16.07 10.30 0.94
N VAL A 159 15.57 9.56 -0.06
CA VAL A 159 16.31 9.26 -1.29
C VAL A 159 16.53 10.51 -2.15
N VAL A 160 15.50 11.35 -2.31
CA VAL A 160 15.58 12.59 -3.10
C VAL A 160 16.44 13.64 -2.40
N PHE A 161 16.21 13.85 -1.11
CA PHE A 161 16.91 14.88 -0.33
C PHE A 161 18.30 14.43 0.14
N LYS A 162 18.64 13.14 0.03
CA LYS A 162 19.92 12.56 0.48
C LYS A 162 20.25 12.92 1.94
N VAL A 163 19.22 13.02 2.77
CA VAL A 163 19.33 13.29 4.21
C VAL A 163 18.43 12.32 4.93
N MET A 164 18.88 11.81 6.08
CA MET A 164 18.04 11.03 6.99
C MET A 164 17.76 11.86 8.22
N SER A 165 16.54 12.38 8.34
CA SER A 165 16.13 13.17 9.49
C SER A 165 14.72 12.81 9.95
N VAL A 166 14.49 12.95 11.25
CA VAL A 166 13.16 12.89 11.86
C VAL A 166 12.18 13.86 11.17
N TRP A 167 12.69 15.01 10.73
CA TRP A 167 11.91 16.00 10.00
C TRP A 167 11.35 15.45 8.68
N LEU A 168 12.13 14.68 7.91
CA LEU A 168 11.64 14.07 6.68
C LEU A 168 10.56 13.02 6.94
N PHE A 169 10.64 12.28 8.04
CA PHE A 169 9.58 11.37 8.46
C PHE A 169 8.28 12.13 8.79
N ILE A 170 8.37 13.21 9.58
CA ILE A 170 7.19 14.05 9.90
C ILE A 170 6.61 14.66 8.63
N VAL A 171 7.46 15.20 7.75
CA VAL A 171 7.05 15.77 6.46
C VAL A 171 6.37 14.71 5.59
N SER A 172 6.87 13.47 5.57
CA SER A 172 6.23 12.34 4.88
C SER A 172 4.81 12.11 5.40
N GLY A 173 4.65 12.10 6.74
CA GLY A 173 3.34 11.97 7.38
C GLY A 173 2.36 13.09 7.01
N ILE A 174 2.83 14.34 7.03
CA ILE A 174 2.01 15.52 6.69
C ILE A 174 1.64 15.50 5.21
N LEU A 175 2.56 15.14 4.31
CA LEU A 175 2.30 15.00 2.88
C LEU A 175 1.25 13.93 2.62
N SER A 176 1.38 12.75 3.21
CA SER A 176 0.38 11.68 3.09
C SER A 176 -0.99 12.10 3.59
N LEU A 177 -1.05 12.78 4.74
CA LEU A 177 -2.29 13.32 5.29
C LEU A 177 -2.91 14.37 4.37
N SER A 178 -2.09 15.24 3.79
CA SER A 178 -2.55 16.32 2.94
C SER A 178 -3.13 15.79 1.63
N VAL A 179 -2.49 14.79 1.01
CA VAL A 179 -3.01 14.14 -0.21
C VAL A 179 -4.30 13.38 0.08
N CYS A 180 -4.32 12.55 1.14
CA CYS A 180 -5.51 11.80 1.52
C CYS A 180 -6.67 12.72 1.96
N GLY A 181 -6.35 13.77 2.71
CA GLY A 181 -7.27 14.83 3.12
C GLY A 181 -7.81 15.64 1.93
N GLY A 182 -7.01 15.84 0.89
CA GLY A 182 -7.45 16.45 -0.38
C GLY A 182 -8.52 15.63 -1.09
N ILE A 183 -8.34 14.30 -1.18
CA ILE A 183 -9.36 13.39 -1.71
C ILE A 183 -10.64 13.45 -0.86
N LEU A 184 -10.49 13.42 0.47
CA LEU A 184 -11.61 13.49 1.38
C LEU A 184 -12.39 14.82 1.25
N TYR A 185 -11.66 15.93 1.16
CA TYR A 185 -12.22 17.26 0.94
C TYR A 185 -12.97 17.36 -0.37
N PHE A 186 -12.41 16.78 -1.44
CA PHE A 186 -13.07 16.70 -2.74
C PHE A 186 -14.39 15.93 -2.66
N LEU A 187 -14.40 14.77 -2.00
CA LEU A 187 -15.60 13.96 -1.79
C LEU A 187 -16.64 14.67 -0.90
N LEU A 188 -16.22 15.34 0.17
CA LEU A 188 -17.08 16.15 1.05
C LEU A 188 -17.78 17.29 0.31
N ARG A 189 -17.14 17.90 -0.67
CA ARG A 189 -17.74 18.97 -1.48
C ARG A 189 -18.79 18.46 -2.45
N LYS A 190 -18.67 17.19 -2.90
CA LYS A 190 -19.55 16.59 -3.90
C LYS A 190 -20.72 15.84 -3.26
N ASP A 191 -20.50 15.20 -2.12
CA ASP A 191 -21.49 14.37 -1.43
C ASP A 191 -21.87 14.98 -0.07
N THR A 192 -23.08 15.52 0.03
CA THR A 192 -23.62 16.08 1.27
C THR A 192 -23.89 15.03 2.35
N ALA A 193 -24.13 13.76 1.99
CA ALA A 193 -24.30 12.68 2.97
C ALA A 193 -22.98 12.35 3.69
N PHE A 194 -21.86 12.58 3.01
CA PHE A 194 -20.51 12.47 3.56
C PHE A 194 -20.26 13.40 4.74
N ARG A 195 -20.88 14.60 4.71
CA ARG A 195 -20.70 15.67 5.70
C ARG A 195 -21.18 15.31 7.11
N ILE A 196 -22.05 14.31 7.24
CA ILE A 196 -22.69 13.93 8.51
C ILE A 196 -21.92 12.79 9.22
N SER A 197 -21.03 12.07 8.52
CA SER A 197 -20.29 10.95 9.11
C SER A 197 -18.83 11.30 9.40
N THR A 198 -18.51 11.63 10.65
CA THR A 198 -17.13 11.73 11.18
C THR A 198 -16.34 10.41 11.07
N GLY A 199 -17.02 9.30 10.75
CA GLY A 199 -16.44 7.96 10.70
C GLY A 199 -15.46 7.70 9.56
N TYR A 200 -15.27 8.61 8.60
CA TYR A 200 -14.29 8.48 7.51
C TYR A 200 -12.93 9.12 7.85
N VAL A 201 -12.92 10.20 8.64
CA VAL A 201 -11.71 10.90 9.08
C VAL A 201 -10.99 10.09 10.17
N LEU A 202 -11.77 9.48 11.07
CA LEU A 202 -11.26 8.77 12.25
C LEU A 202 -10.18 7.71 11.93
N PRO A 203 -10.37 6.75 11.00
CA PRO A 203 -9.34 5.74 10.73
C PRO A 203 -8.04 6.34 10.19
N VAL A 204 -8.10 7.36 9.33
CA VAL A 204 -6.90 8.02 8.79
C VAL A 204 -6.11 8.73 9.90
N VAL A 205 -6.82 9.48 10.76
CA VAL A 205 -6.20 10.19 11.88
C VAL A 205 -5.66 9.23 12.94
N VAL A 206 -6.42 8.19 13.31
CA VAL A 206 -5.98 7.17 14.25
C VAL A 206 -4.75 6.45 13.72
N THR A 207 -4.73 6.07 12.45
CA THR A 207 -3.56 5.42 11.85
C THR A 207 -2.36 6.35 11.80
N TRP A 208 -2.54 7.64 11.49
CA TRP A 208 -1.45 8.60 11.60
C TRP A 208 -0.90 8.69 13.03
N LEU A 209 -1.77 8.75 14.05
CA LEU A 209 -1.34 8.74 15.46
C LEU A 209 -0.62 7.45 15.84
N VAL A 210 -1.12 6.29 15.39
CA VAL A 210 -0.47 4.99 15.60
C VAL A 210 0.90 4.95 14.95
N MET A 211 1.04 5.43 13.71
CA MET A 211 2.34 5.48 13.01
C MET A 211 3.33 6.42 13.70
N ASN A 212 2.88 7.57 14.20
CA ASN A 212 3.71 8.45 15.04
C ASN A 212 4.09 7.77 16.37
N GLY A 213 3.16 7.07 17.01
CA GLY A 213 3.45 6.28 18.22
C GLY A 213 4.53 5.22 17.96
N LEU A 214 4.35 4.39 16.92
CA LEU A 214 5.30 3.35 16.53
C LEU A 214 6.70 3.89 16.23
N TYR A 215 6.77 5.12 15.70
CA TYR A 215 8.01 5.85 15.51
C TYR A 215 8.67 6.26 16.84
N PHE A 216 7.93 6.88 17.76
CA PHE A 216 8.46 7.28 19.07
C PHE A 216 8.87 6.09 19.93
N PHE A 217 8.21 4.93 19.77
CA PHE A 217 8.60 3.66 20.40
C PHE A 217 9.80 2.97 19.73
N ASN A 218 10.42 3.57 18.70
CA ASN A 218 11.54 3.01 17.92
C ASN A 218 11.24 1.62 17.29
N TRP A 219 9.95 1.27 17.12
CA TRP A 219 9.55 -0.01 16.52
C TRP A 219 9.57 0.04 14.99
N ILE A 220 9.37 1.22 14.41
CA ILE A 220 9.62 1.48 12.99
C ILE A 220 10.88 2.35 12.92
N PRO A 221 12.01 1.86 12.38
CA PRO A 221 13.16 2.71 12.15
C PRO A 221 12.75 3.86 11.20
N PRO A 222 13.26 5.09 11.43
CA PRO A 222 12.83 6.30 10.74
C PRO A 222 12.91 6.21 9.21
N VAL A 223 13.75 5.31 8.70
CA VAL A 223 14.07 5.09 7.28
C VAL A 223 14.61 3.67 7.12
N PRO A 224 14.35 2.94 6.02
CA PRO A 224 15.05 1.69 5.74
C PRO A 224 16.58 1.91 5.66
N LEU A 225 17.34 1.01 6.27
CA LEU A 225 18.80 1.08 6.37
C LEU A 225 19.49 0.99 5.00
N SER A 226 18.82 0.52 3.95
CA SER A 226 19.37 0.54 2.57
C SER A 226 19.74 1.94 2.10
N VAL A 227 18.89 2.93 2.39
CA VAL A 227 19.17 4.33 2.01
C VAL A 227 20.41 4.81 2.75
N LYS A 228 20.67 4.30 3.97
CA LYS A 228 21.84 4.65 4.77
C LYS A 228 23.10 4.07 4.13
N GLN A 229 23.03 2.83 3.67
CA GLN A 229 24.14 2.16 2.98
C GLN A 229 24.42 2.76 1.59
N ILE A 230 23.40 3.14 0.83
CA ILE A 230 23.55 3.81 -0.48
C ILE A 230 24.29 5.14 -0.33
N MET A 231 24.02 5.89 0.74
CA MET A 231 24.70 7.15 1.03
C MET A 231 26.13 6.95 1.55
N ILE A 232 26.35 5.98 2.44
CA ILE A 232 27.70 5.65 2.94
C ILE A 232 28.60 5.17 1.78
N GLY A 233 28.10 4.32 0.88
CA GLY A 233 28.86 3.87 -0.28
C GLY A 233 29.23 4.99 -1.26
N HIS A 234 28.39 6.02 -1.41
CA HIS A 234 28.74 7.21 -2.19
C HIS A 234 29.76 8.11 -1.48
N HIS A 235 29.70 8.20 -0.15
CA HIS A 235 30.63 9.01 0.63
C HIS A 235 32.04 8.41 0.63
N ILE A 236 32.16 7.07 0.66
CA ILE A 236 33.45 6.36 0.58
C ILE A 236 34.02 6.44 -0.84
N ARG A 237 33.21 6.32 -1.90
CA ARG A 237 33.68 6.49 -3.30
C ARG A 237 34.22 7.89 -3.59
N ARG A 238 33.73 8.93 -2.91
CA ARG A 238 34.30 10.28 -3.02
C ARG A 238 35.61 10.44 -2.28
N ALA A 239 35.83 9.69 -1.19
CA ALA A 239 37.11 9.70 -0.48
C ALA A 239 38.21 8.95 -1.24
N ASP A 240 37.90 7.82 -1.89
CA ASP A 240 38.89 7.05 -2.67
C ASP A 240 39.26 7.71 -4.01
N ALA A 241 38.40 8.58 -4.56
CA ALA A 241 38.67 9.29 -5.82
C ALA A 241 39.60 10.52 -5.63
N ASP A 242 39.96 10.85 -4.38
CA ASP A 242 40.76 12.04 -4.02
C ASP A 242 42.16 11.70 -3.49
N TYR A 243 42.66 10.48 -3.72
CA TYR A 243 44.07 10.15 -3.47
C TYR A 243 44.85 10.13 -4.79
N LEU A 244 45.58 11.22 -5.04
CA LEU A 244 46.82 11.22 -5.82
C LEU A 244 47.97 10.68 -4.96
#